data_AF-A0A3N5WTK4-F1
#
_entry.id   AF-A0A3N5WTK4-F1
#
_cell.length_a   1.000
_cell.length_b   1.000
_cell.length_c   1.000
_cell.angle_alpha   90.00
_cell.angle_beta   90.00
_cell.angle_gamma   90.00
#
_symmetry.space_group_name_H-M   'P 1'
#
loop_
_entity.id
_entity.type
_entity.pdbx_description
1 polymer ?
#
loop_
_entity_poly.entity_id
_entity_poly.type
_entity_poly.pdbx_seq_one_letter_code
_entity_poly.pdbx_strand_id
1 'polypeptide(L)' 'YIDIQHLASRICGEILWPIGLMDTICPPSTQFAAYNKITSPKSMVIYPDFGHEGLPRVNDKIFQFMMGL' A
#
# COMPACT_ATOMS: atom_id res chain seq x y z
N TYR A 1 -20.87 -9.51 -2.43
CA TYR A 1 -19.94 -8.42 -2.09
C TYR A 1 -18.62 -9.05 -1.68
N ILE A 2 -17.49 -8.57 -2.20
CA ILE A 2 -16.15 -9.11 -1.93
C ILE A 2 -15.26 -7.93 -1.56
N ASP A 3 -14.64 -7.98 -0.38
CA ASP A 3 -13.78 -6.91 0.14
C ASP A 3 -12.44 -7.49 0.61
N ILE A 4 -11.36 -6.90 0.11
CA ILE A 4 -9.98 -7.33 0.36
C ILE A 4 -9.57 -7.19 1.83
N GLN A 5 -10.17 -6.29 2.61
CA GLN A 5 -9.81 -6.13 4.02
C GLN A 5 -10.10 -7.39 4.84
N HIS A 6 -11.05 -8.24 4.41
CA HIS A 6 -11.37 -9.52 5.06
C HIS A 6 -10.46 -10.67 4.61
N LEU A 7 -9.64 -10.44 3.59
CA LEU A 7 -8.62 -11.37 3.10
C LEU A 7 -7.21 -10.96 3.54
N ALA A 8 -7.02 -9.71 3.95
CA ALA A 8 -5.74 -9.12 4.32
C ALA A 8 -4.94 -9.92 5.37
N SER A 9 -5.61 -10.56 6.33
CA SER A 9 -4.95 -11.41 7.34
C SER A 9 -4.35 -12.71 6.79
N ARG A 10 -4.67 -13.08 5.55
CA ARG A 10 -4.14 -14.26 4.86
C ARG A 10 -2.82 -13.98 4.13
N ILE A 11 -2.39 -12.72 4.05
CA ILE A 11 -1.17 -12.35 3.35
C ILE A 11 0.04 -12.83 4.18
N CYS A 12 0.90 -13.64 3.58
CA CYS A 12 2.13 -14.14 4.19
C CYS A 12 3.41 -13.51 3.60
N GLY A 13 3.31 -12.85 2.44
CA GLY A 13 4.44 -12.20 1.79
C GLY A 13 4.84 -10.88 2.45
N GLU A 14 6.08 -10.45 2.24
CA GLU A 14 6.51 -9.10 2.59
C GLU A 14 5.81 -8.07 1.68
N ILE A 15 5.48 -6.90 2.23
CA ILE A 15 4.69 -5.88 1.55
C ILE A 15 5.42 -4.53 1.53
N LEU A 16 5.43 -3.91 0.35
CA LEU A 16 5.68 -2.48 0.15
C LEU A 16 4.37 -1.79 -0.26
N TRP A 17 3.91 -0.79 0.50
CA TRP A 17 2.63 -0.11 0.29
C TRP A 17 2.80 1.41 0.06
N PRO A 18 2.85 1.90 -1.18
CA PRO A 18 2.77 3.32 -1.49
C PRO A 18 1.36 3.87 -1.25
N ILE A 19 1.23 5.06 -0.67
CA ILE A 19 -0.07 5.72 -0.42
C ILE A 19 0.02 7.24 -0.60
N GLY A 20 -0.94 7.81 -1.32
CA GLY A 20 -1.17 9.26 -1.39
C GLY A 20 -2.23 9.69 -0.37
N LEU A 21 -1.95 10.65 0.50
CA LEU A 21 -2.90 11.06 1.55
C LEU A 21 -4.03 11.98 1.04
N MET A 22 -3.91 12.52 -0.17
CA MET A 22 -4.95 13.32 -0.83
C MET A 22 -5.77 12.52 -1.84
N ASP A 23 -5.62 11.19 -1.89
CA ASP A 23 -6.35 10.34 -2.85
C ASP A 23 -7.85 10.29 -2.49
N THR A 24 -8.70 10.80 -3.37
CA THR A 24 -10.17 10.78 -3.22
C THR A 24 -10.85 9.64 -3.99
N ILE A 25 -10.11 8.91 -4.85
CA ILE A 25 -10.59 7.75 -5.61
C ILE A 25 -10.41 6.47 -4.80
N CYS A 26 -9.24 6.32 -4.17
CA CYS A 26 -8.90 5.26 -3.23
C CYS A 26 -8.58 5.88 -1.86
N PRO A 27 -9.58 6.33 -1.07
CA PRO A 27 -9.35 7.07 0.17
C PRO A 27 -8.35 6.39 1.12
N PRO A 28 -7.44 7.12 1.77
CA PRO A 28 -6.47 6.53 2.68
C PRO A 28 -7.12 5.68 3.78
N SER A 29 -8.30 6.07 4.26
CA SER A 29 -9.04 5.31 5.27
C SER A 29 -9.39 3.88 4.82
N THR A 30 -9.76 3.67 3.55
CA THR A 30 -10.08 2.32 3.02
C THR A 30 -8.81 1.50 2.82
N GLN A 31 -7.73 2.13 2.38
CA GLN A 31 -6.41 1.48 2.28
C GLN A 31 -5.90 1.06 3.67
N PHE A 32 -5.99 1.93 4.67
CA PHE A 32 -5.64 1.61 6.06
C PHE A 32 -6.52 0.52 6.66
N ALA A 33 -7.80 0.42 6.28
CA ALA A 33 -8.67 -0.68 6.72
C ALA A 33 -8.15 -2.06 6.30
N ALA A 34 -7.55 -2.17 5.11
CA ALA A 34 -6.87 -3.38 4.66
C ALA A 34 -5.47 -3.50 5.29
N TYR A 35 -4.63 -2.47 5.16
CA TYR A 35 -3.24 -2.47 5.62
C TYR A 35 -3.12 -2.83 7.10
N ASN A 36 -4.00 -2.31 7.97
CA ASN A 36 -3.94 -2.55 9.41
C ASN A 36 -4.22 -4.01 9.80
N LYS A 37 -4.93 -4.77 8.96
CA LYS A 37 -5.27 -6.19 9.22
C LYS A 37 -4.21 -7.17 8.72
N ILE A 38 -3.21 -6.70 7.99
CA ILE A 38 -2.08 -7.50 7.51
C ILE A 38 -1.15 -7.79 8.68
N THR A 39 -0.73 -9.05 8.84
CA THR A 39 0.16 -9.49 9.93
C THR A 39 1.57 -9.85 9.46
N SER A 40 1.80 -10.00 8.15
CA SER A 40 3.13 -10.21 7.57
C SER A 40 4.00 -8.95 7.63
N PRO A 41 5.33 -9.08 7.42
CA PRO A 41 6.22 -7.93 7.30
C PRO A 41 5.71 -6.95 6.25
N LYS A 42 5.58 -5.68 6.62
CA LYS A 42 5.01 -4.64 5.77
C LYS A 42 5.65 -3.29 6.04
N SER A 43 5.85 -2.53 4.97
CA SER A 43 6.36 -1.16 5.00
C SER A 43 5.46 -0.26 4.17
N MET A 44 5.29 0.99 4.59
CA MET A 44 4.45 1.98 3.91
C MET A 44 5.27 3.18 3.48
N VAL A 45 5.02 3.66 2.26
CA VAL A 45 5.63 4.87 1.71
C VAL A 45 4.55 5.92 1.55
N ILE A 46 4.60 6.95 2.38
CA ILE A 46 3.57 7.97 2.47
C ILE A 46 3.95 9.16 1.58
N TYR A 47 3.01 9.60 0.74
CA TYR A 47 3.08 10.80 -0.09
C TYR A 47 1.98 11.77 0.38
N PRO A 48 2.29 12.72 1.28
CA PRO A 48 1.27 13.55 1.94
C PRO A 48 0.44 14.41 0.99
N ASP A 49 1.07 14.92 -0.06
CA ASP A 49 0.47 15.92 -0.96
C ASP A 49 -0.05 15.33 -2.27
N PHE A 50 -0.07 14.00 -2.40
CA PHE A 50 -0.41 13.31 -3.65
C PHE A 50 -1.76 12.59 -3.56
N GLY A 51 -2.47 12.57 -4.69
CA GLY A 51 -3.75 11.88 -4.85
C GLY A 51 -3.66 10.62 -5.72
N HIS A 52 -4.67 10.44 -6.58
CA HIS A 52 -4.75 9.31 -7.51
C HIS A 52 -3.94 9.58 -8.78
N GLU A 53 -2.62 9.61 -8.66
CA GLU A 53 -1.71 10.03 -9.72
C GLU A 53 -0.35 9.32 -9.67
N GLY A 54 0.56 9.70 -10.55
CA GLY A 54 1.93 9.17 -10.56
C GLY A 54 2.71 9.62 -9.33
N LEU A 55 3.19 8.67 -8.53
CA LEU A 55 3.98 8.94 -7.33
C LEU A 55 5.49 9.02 -7.68
N PRO A 56 6.18 10.14 -7.38
CA PRO A 56 7.60 10.28 -7.71
C PRO A 56 8.47 9.20 -7.06
N ARG A 57 9.41 8.62 -7.82
CA ARG A 57 10.37 7.60 -7.35
C ARG A 57 9.75 6.30 -6.81
N VAL A 58 8.44 6.10 -6.96
CA VAL A 58 7.79 4.86 -6.52
C VAL A 58 8.32 3.65 -7.29
N ASN A 59 8.58 3.82 -8.60
CA ASN A 59 9.08 2.75 -9.46
C ASN A 59 10.48 2.28 -9.04
N ASP A 60 11.37 3.21 -8.66
CA ASP A 60 12.71 2.86 -8.15
C ASP A 60 12.61 2.06 -6.84
N LYS A 61 11.70 2.47 -5.94
CA LYS A 61 11.45 1.78 -4.67
C LYS A 61 10.89 0.38 -4.90
N ILE A 62 9.94 0.22 -5.82
CA ILE A 62 9.39 -1.07 -6.22
C ILE A 62 10.49 -1.96 -6.81
N PHE A 63 11.31 -1.42 -7.71
CA PHE A 63 12.42 -2.17 -8.30
C PHE A 63 13.41 -2.66 -7.24
N GLN A 64 13.83 -1.78 -6.33
CA GLN A 64 14.72 -2.13 -5.21
C GLN A 64 14.11 -3.20 -4.30
N PHE A 65 12.81 -3.08 -3.98
CA PHE A 65 12.10 -4.07 -3.18
C PHE A 65 12.10 -5.46 -3.85
N MET A 66 11.82 -5.51 -5.16
CA MET A 66 11.77 -6.75 -5.91
C MET A 66 13.15 -7.38 -6.15
N MET A 67 14.23 -6.57 -6.22
CA MET A 67 15.60 -7.08 -6.33
C MET A 67 16.08 -7.84 -5.08
N GLY A 68 15.43 -7.61 -3.93
CA GLY A 68 15.76 -8.28 -2.68
C GLY A 68 15.06 -9.62 -2.46
N LEU A 69 14.22 -10.06 -3.41
CA LEU A 69 13.56 -11.38 -3.43
C LEU A 69 14.52 -12.46 -3.94
#